data_AF-A0A2Z3S370-F1
#
_entry.id   AF-A0A2Z3S370-F1
#
_cell.length_a   1.000
_cell.length_b   1.000
_cell.length_c   1.000
_cell.angle_alpha   90.00
_cell.angle_beta   90.00
_cell.angle_gamma   90.00
#
_symmetry.space_group_name_H-M   'P 1'
#
loop_
_entity.id
_entity.type
_entity.pdbx_description
1 polymer ?
#
loop_
_entity_poly.entity_id
_entity_poly.type
_entity_poly.pdbx_seq_one_letter_code
_entity_poly.pdbx_strand_id
1 'polypeptide(L)'
;MTTSDRTDVYFTAEFVDGPLAGTAEERVLVRGTHDEKLSEVALVDGIESIFRYFAVDTREVAGKLHVRYTFNEPASDTYTSEDENE
;
A
#
# COMPACT_ATOMS: atom_id res chain seq x y z
N MET A 1 -29.88 -12.18 -16.92
CA MET A 1 -28.96 -11.15 -16.40
C MET A 1 -28.66 -11.52 -14.98
N THR A 2 -27.59 -12.27 -14.74
CA THR A 2 -27.18 -12.67 -13.39
C THR A 2 -25.73 -12.26 -13.27
N THR A 3 -25.51 -10.97 -13.01
CA THR A 3 -24.19 -10.46 -12.61
C THR A 3 -24.05 -10.80 -11.12
N SER A 4 -23.93 -12.10 -10.80
CA SER A 4 -23.55 -12.54 -9.47
C SER A 4 -22.14 -12.03 -9.22
N ASP A 5 -22.03 -11.16 -8.21
CA ASP A 5 -20.95 -11.23 -7.23
C ASP A 5 -19.57 -11.48 -7.84
N ARG A 6 -19.02 -10.48 -8.53
CA ARG A 6 -17.55 -10.33 -8.51
C ARG A 6 -17.23 -9.81 -7.12
N THR A 7 -17.27 -10.71 -6.14
CA THR A 7 -16.77 -10.51 -4.78
C THR A 7 -15.51 -9.69 -4.92
N ASP A 8 -15.54 -8.46 -4.40
CA ASP A 8 -14.49 -7.46 -4.42
C ASP A 8 -13.16 -8.09 -4.02
N VAL A 9 -12.46 -8.71 -4.97
CA VAL A 9 -11.08 -9.20 -4.85
C VAL A 9 -10.11 -8.04 -4.89
N TYR A 10 -10.61 -6.81 -4.77
CA TYR A 10 -9.85 -5.59 -4.79
C TYR A 10 -10.22 -4.75 -3.57
N PHE A 11 -9.25 -4.07 -3.02
CA PHE A 11 -9.41 -3.07 -1.98
C PHE A 11 -8.68 -1.80 -2.40
N THR A 12 -9.18 -0.66 -1.93
CA THR A 12 -8.53 0.63 -2.12
C THR A 12 -7.56 0.88 -0.97
N ALA A 13 -6.27 0.85 -1.24
CA ALA A 13 -5.23 1.30 -0.32
C ALA A 13 -5.17 2.83 -0.36
N GLU A 14 -5.58 3.49 0.74
CA GLU A 14 -5.53 4.93 0.90
C GLU A 14 -4.32 5.31 1.75
N PHE A 15 -3.35 6.01 1.16
CA PHE A 15 -2.15 6.45 1.87
C PHE A 15 -2.43 7.78 2.58
N VAL A 16 -2.40 7.78 3.90
CA VAL A 16 -2.75 8.97 4.70
C VAL A 16 -1.53 9.82 5.09
N ASP A 17 -0.32 9.27 4.98
CA ASP A 17 0.94 9.91 5.38
C ASP A 17 2.11 9.46 4.47
N GLY A 18 3.30 10.03 4.64
CA GLY A 18 4.50 9.71 3.87
C GLY A 18 4.57 10.29 2.46
N PRO A 19 5.48 9.79 1.61
CA PRO A 19 5.68 10.30 0.25
C PRO A 19 4.49 10.05 -0.68
N LEU A 20 3.63 9.07 -0.36
CA LEU A 20 2.41 8.78 -1.10
C LEU A 20 1.15 9.38 -0.44
N ALA A 21 1.30 10.23 0.58
CA ALA A 21 0.17 10.82 1.29
C ALA A 21 -0.85 11.49 0.35
N GLY A 22 -2.13 11.17 0.54
CA GLY A 22 -3.24 11.71 -0.26
C GLY A 22 -3.47 10.96 -1.57
N THR A 23 -2.68 9.94 -1.88
CA THR A 23 -2.94 9.03 -3.01
C THR A 23 -3.74 7.82 -2.56
N ALA A 24 -4.46 7.22 -3.50
CA ALA A 24 -5.21 5.99 -3.28
C ALA A 24 -5.02 5.06 -4.48
N GLU A 25 -4.80 3.78 -4.20
CA GLU A 25 -4.57 2.76 -5.21
C GLU A 25 -5.50 1.57 -5.04
N GLU A 26 -5.99 1.01 -6.14
CA GLU A 26 -6.80 -0.21 -6.11
C GLU A 26 -5.86 -1.43 -6.22
N ARG A 27 -5.89 -2.29 -5.21
CA ARG A 27 -4.99 -3.44 -5.04
C ARG A 27 -5.79 -4.71 -4.91
N VAL A 28 -5.23 -5.84 -5.34
CA VAL A 28 -5.89 -7.14 -5.20
C VAL A 28 -5.76 -7.65 -3.77
N LEU A 29 -6.83 -8.22 -3.23
CA LEU A 29 -6.81 -9.02 -2.02
C LEU A 29 -6.02 -10.29 -2.29
N VAL A 30 -4.90 -10.46 -1.59
CA VAL A 30 -4.11 -11.69 -1.66
C VAL A 30 -4.69 -12.67 -0.64
N ARG A 31 -5.18 -13.82 -1.11
CA ARG A 31 -5.84 -14.84 -0.25
C ARG A 31 -7.09 -14.33 0.49
N GLY A 32 -7.80 -13.35 -0.10
CA GLY A 32 -9.04 -12.81 0.46
C GLY A 32 -8.85 -11.91 1.68
N THR A 33 -7.61 -11.51 2.00
CA THR A 33 -7.30 -10.54 3.06
C THR A 33 -6.43 -9.42 2.48
N HIS A 34 -6.53 -8.22 3.06
CA HIS A 34 -5.62 -7.12 2.73
C HIS A 34 -4.31 -7.32 3.48
N ASP A 35 -3.19 -6.96 2.84
CA ASP A 35 -1.90 -7.01 3.52
C ASP A 35 -1.83 -5.93 4.61
N GLU A 36 -1.56 -6.33 5.85
CA GLU A 36 -1.35 -5.39 6.96
C GLU A 36 -0.12 -4.51 6.74
N LYS A 37 0.81 -4.95 5.88
CA LYS A 37 2.05 -4.28 5.55
C LYS A 37 2.18 -4.17 4.03
N LEU A 38 2.19 -2.97 3.51
CA LEU A 38 2.49 -2.70 2.11
C LEU A 38 3.91 -2.16 1.97
N SER A 39 4.61 -2.60 0.93
CA SER A 39 5.90 -2.05 0.54
C SER A 39 5.72 -1.40 -0.83
N GLU A 40 5.88 -0.09 -0.89
CA GLU A 40 5.81 0.67 -2.11
C GLU A 40 7.18 1.16 -2.53
N VAL A 41 7.51 0.95 -3.79
CA VAL A 41 8.74 1.45 -4.38
C VAL A 41 8.43 2.78 -5.05
N ALA A 42 9.05 3.86 -4.58
CA ALA A 42 8.92 5.16 -5.23
C ALA A 42 10.29 5.82 -5.36
N LEU A 43 10.45 6.58 -6.43
CA LEU A 43 11.66 7.32 -6.73
C LEU A 43 11.56 8.70 -6.08
N VAL A 44 12.31 8.90 -4.99
CA VAL A 44 12.34 10.17 -4.23
C VAL A 44 13.73 10.77 -4.37
N ASP A 45 13.79 12.00 -4.85
CA ASP A 45 15.06 12.73 -5.08
C ASP A 45 16.06 12.00 -6.00
N GLY A 46 15.57 11.17 -6.93
CA GLY A 46 16.43 10.37 -7.81
C GLY A 46 16.87 9.03 -7.24
N ILE A 47 16.47 8.70 -6.00
CA ILE A 47 16.82 7.45 -5.32
C ILE A 47 15.58 6.58 -5.25
N GLU A 48 15.67 5.35 -5.77
CA GLU A 48 14.64 4.33 -5.59
C GLU A 48 14.59 3.93 -4.12
N SER A 49 13.47 4.23 -3.45
CA SER A 49 13.28 3.96 -2.03
C SER A 49 12.07 3.07 -1.81
N ILE A 50 12.18 2.15 -0.84
CA ILE A 50 11.11 1.25 -0.46
C ILE A 50 10.43 1.80 0.79
N PHE A 51 9.25 2.37 0.60
CA PHE A 51 8.43 2.91 1.67
C PHE A 51 7.50 1.83 2.18
N ARG A 52 7.61 1.51 3.47
CA ARG A 52 6.71 0.57 4.14
C ARG A 52 5.57 1.31 4.80
N TYR A 53 4.38 0.78 4.58
CA TYR A 53 3.14 1.28 5.11
C TYR A 53 2.42 0.21 5.91
N PHE A 54 1.72 0.63 6.97
CA PHE A 54 0.93 -0.26 7.81
C PHE A 54 -0.54 0.10 7.72
N ALA A 55 -1.39 -0.91 7.58
CA ALA A 55 -2.82 -0.74 7.68
C ALA A 55 -3.16 -0.30 9.12
N VAL A 56 -3.72 0.91 9.25
CA VAL A 56 -4.14 1.46 10.55
C VAL A 56 -5.64 1.42 10.73
N ASP A 57 -6.39 1.33 9.63
CA ASP A 57 -7.84 1.35 9.65
C ASP A 57 -8.41 0.74 8.37
N THR A 58 -9.57 0.10 8.49
CA THR A 58 -10.30 -0.48 7.37
C THR A 58 -11.74 0.02 7.43
N ARG A 59 -12.30 0.41 6.28
CA ARG A 59 -13.67 0.89 6.15
C ARG A 59 -14.26 0.38 4.85
N GLU A 60 -15.53 0.06 4.83
CA GLU A 60 -16.24 -0.19 3.57
C GLU A 60 -16.93 1.09 3.09
N VAL A 61 -16.64 1.50 1.86
CA VAL A 61 -17.22 2.68 1.22
C VAL A 61 -17.87 2.25 -0.08
N ALA A 62 -19.18 2.49 -0.22
CA ALA A 62 -19.95 2.12 -1.41
C ALA A 62 -19.82 0.64 -1.82
N GLY A 63 -19.65 -0.27 -0.84
CA GLY A 63 -19.48 -1.70 -1.08
C GLY A 63 -18.06 -2.13 -1.46
N LYS A 64 -17.09 -1.20 -1.46
CA LYS A 64 -15.66 -1.49 -1.66
C LYS A 64 -14.92 -1.45 -0.33
N LEU A 65 -13.94 -2.33 -0.15
CA LEU A 65 -13.03 -2.28 1.00
C LEU A 65 -12.02 -1.16 0.78
N HIS A 66 -11.94 -0.23 1.71
CA HIS A 66 -10.95 0.84 1.77
C HIS A 66 -10.07 0.63 3.00
N VAL A 67 -8.77 0.61 2.81
CA VAL A 67 -7.80 0.37 3.88
C VAL A 67 -6.88 1.57 3.94
N ARG A 68 -6.81 2.22 5.10
CA ARG A 68 -5.94 3.37 5.33
C ARG A 68 -4.57 2.89 5.78
N TYR A 69 -3.56 3.35 5.07
CA TYR A 69 -2.16 2.99 5.27
C TYR A 69 -1.38 4.20 5.77
N THR A 70 -0.72 4.05 6.92
CA THR A 70 0.20 5.06 7.44
C THR A 70 1.62 4.72 7.04
N PHE A 71 2.39 5.74 6.67
CA PHE A 71 3.81 5.59 6.45
C PHE A 71 4.52 5.24 7.76
N ASN A 72 5.48 4.33 7.68
CA ASN A 72 6.28 3.93 8.82
C ASN A 72 7.75 4.02 8.45
N GLU A 73 8.33 5.19 8.76
CA GLU A 73 9.75 5.50 8.61
C GLU A 73 10.68 4.43 9.20
N PRO A 74 10.54 4.00 10.47
CA PRO A 74 11.49 3.03 11.04
C PRO A 74 11.39 1.64 10.41
N ALA A 75 10.31 1.31 9.72
CA ALA A 75 10.19 0.08 8.95
C ALA A 75 10.57 0.26 7.47
N SER A 76 10.70 1.51 7.01
CA SER A 76 11.03 1.86 5.64
C SER A 76 12.54 1.89 5.49
N ASP A 77 13.06 0.93 4.74
CA ASP A 77 14.44 0.95 4.33
C ASP A 77 14.56 1.96 3.19
N THR A 78 15.18 3.11 3.45
CA THR A 78 15.77 3.89 2.36
C THR A 78 16.80 2.95 1.73
N TYR A 79 16.56 2.56 0.48
CA TYR A 79 17.56 1.86 -0.31
C TYR A 79 18.70 2.86 -0.52
N THR A 80 19.56 2.98 0.48
CA THR A 80 20.94 3.37 0.23
C THR A 80 21.45 2.14 -0.49
N SER A 81 21.81 2.26 -1.76
CA SER A 81 22.65 1.27 -2.41
C SER A 81 23.79 1.03 -1.44
N GLU A 82 23.73 -0.05 -0.66
CA GLU A 82 24.86 -0.48 0.13
C GLU A 82 25.91 -0.81 -0.91
N ASP A 83 26.84 0.13 -1.04
CA ASP A 83 28.13 0.03 -1.69
C ASP A 83 28.49 -1.44 -1.88
N GLU A 84 28.60 -1.80 -3.16
CA GLU A 84 29.73 -2.57 -3.69
C GLU A 84 30.74 -2.97 -2.60
N ASN A 85 30.51 -4.11 -1.93
CA ASN A 85 31.53 -4.71 -1.08
C ASN A 85 32.21 -5.85 -1.84
N GLU A 86 33.20 -5.40 -2.61
CA GLU A 86 34.45 -6.05 -3.05
C GLU A 86 34.41 -7.14 -4.14
#